data_AF-A0A2V6ADW0-F1
#
_entry.id   AF-A0A2V6ADW0-F1
#
_cell.length_a   1.000
_cell.length_b   1.000
_cell.length_c   1.000
_cell.angle_alpha   90.00
_cell.angle_beta   90.00
_cell.angle_gamma   90.00
#
_symmetry.space_group_name_H-M   'P 1'
#
loop_
_entity.id
_entity.type
_entity.pdbx_description
1 polymer ?
#
loop_
_entity_poly.entity_id
_entity_poly.type
_entity_poly.pdbx_seq_one_letter_code
_entity_poly.pdbx_strand_id
1 'polypeptide(L)'
;MTNIYRLGLDGTVIAQWTINKIIPNGDMSGDGRIDVSPDGKRLLLSIDMGEESGRKDWDGPLPALWAFDLQSQKATRLTSKKLFGWDGCWIDNDNILFLSQAAGENEASIYRISTNGKNLKRLIKGARMPSVSAP
;
A
#
# COMPACT_ATOMS: atom_id res chain seq x y z
N MET A 1 -11.08 1.49 9.10
CA MET A 1 -10.42 2.55 9.90
C MET A 1 -10.59 3.85 9.15
N THR A 2 -10.90 4.97 9.80
CA THR A 2 -11.45 6.12 9.04
C THR A 2 -10.42 7.20 8.67
N ASN A 3 -9.37 7.36 9.48
CA ASN A 3 -8.44 8.48 9.36
C ASN A 3 -6.98 8.02 9.46
N ILE A 4 -6.10 8.76 8.78
CA ILE A 4 -4.66 8.73 8.96
C ILE A 4 -4.25 9.97 9.75
N TYR A 5 -3.43 9.79 10.78
CA TYR A 5 -2.92 10.88 11.61
C TYR A 5 -1.41 11.00 11.46
N ARG A 6 -0.93 12.25 11.42
CA ARG A 6 0.47 12.57 11.65
C ARG A 6 0.59 13.23 13.01
N LEU A 7 1.41 12.66 13.87
CA LEU A 7 1.63 13.14 15.23
C LEU A 7 3.04 13.71 15.37
N GLY A 8 3.19 14.73 16.21
CA GLY A 8 4.48 15.11 16.78
C GLY A 8 4.93 14.08 17.81
N LEU A 9 6.21 14.09 18.15
CA LEU A 9 6.76 13.21 19.19
C LEU A 9 6.20 13.50 20.59
N ASP A 10 5.63 14.69 20.78
CA ASP A 10 4.89 15.11 21.96
C ASP A 10 3.42 14.62 21.97
N GLY A 11 2.99 13.90 20.93
CA GLY A 11 1.61 13.44 20.75
C GLY A 11 0.67 14.46 20.12
N THR A 12 1.15 15.66 19.77
CA THR A 12 0.32 16.68 19.12
C THR A 12 -0.10 16.23 17.72
N VAL A 13 -1.40 16.35 17.39
CA VAL A 13 -1.88 16.09 16.03
C VAL A 13 -1.41 17.20 15.09
N ILE A 14 -0.51 16.87 14.17
CA ILE A 14 0.01 17.79 13.15
C ILE A 14 -0.90 17.81 11.92
N ALA A 15 -1.44 16.66 11.55
CA ALA A 15 -2.36 16.53 10.43
C ALA A 15 -3.30 15.33 10.60
N GLN A 16 -4.47 15.42 9.98
CA GLN A 16 -5.45 14.35 9.90
C GLN A 16 -6.02 14.30 8.48
N TRP A 17 -6.05 13.10 7.88
CA TRP A 17 -6.67 12.87 6.58
C TRP A 17 -7.72 11.77 6.69
N THR A 18 -8.93 12.05 6.21
CA THR A 18 -9.99 11.03 6.10
C THR A 18 -9.76 10.18 4.87
N ILE A 19 -9.65 8.86 5.05
CA ILE A 19 -9.20 7.94 3.99
C ILE A 19 -10.10 7.99 2.77
N ASN A 20 -11.41 7.89 2.94
CA ASN A 20 -12.37 7.92 1.82
C ASN A 20 -12.41 9.26 1.06
N LYS A 21 -11.88 10.35 1.63
CA LYS A 21 -11.76 11.65 0.96
C LYS A 21 -10.52 11.72 0.07
N ILE A 22 -9.41 11.11 0.49
CA ILE A 22 -8.16 11.07 -0.29
C ILE A 22 -8.14 9.92 -1.29
N ILE A 23 -8.80 8.80 -0.97
CA ILE A 23 -8.90 7.60 -1.80
C ILE A 23 -10.37 7.17 -1.83
N PRO A 24 -11.15 7.59 -2.85
CA PRO A 24 -12.56 7.22 -2.97
C PRO A 24 -12.76 5.70 -2.98
N ASN A 25 -13.77 5.22 -2.25
CA ASN A 25 -14.07 3.79 -2.04
C ASN A 25 -12.93 2.99 -1.37
N GLY A 26 -11.96 3.66 -0.75
CA GLY A 26 -10.93 3.04 0.06
C GLY A 26 -11.27 3.04 1.54
N ASP A 27 -10.95 1.95 2.22
CA ASP A 27 -10.90 1.83 3.68
C ASP A 27 -9.59 1.12 4.08
N MET A 28 -9.32 1.01 5.37
CA MET A 28 -8.23 0.20 5.91
C MET A 28 -8.75 -0.69 7.04
N SER A 29 -8.47 -1.98 6.98
CA SER A 29 -8.62 -2.91 8.10
C SER A 29 -7.49 -2.77 9.13
N GLY A 30 -7.62 -3.41 10.30
CA GLY A 30 -6.57 -3.37 11.34
C GLY A 30 -5.20 -3.93 10.89
N ASP A 31 -5.18 -4.71 9.81
CA ASP A 31 -3.95 -5.22 9.18
C ASP A 31 -3.31 -4.21 8.19
N GLY A 32 -3.98 -3.09 7.92
CA GLY A 32 -3.53 -2.08 6.99
C GLY A 32 -2.21 -1.44 7.40
N ARG A 33 -1.21 -1.48 6.50
CA ARG A 33 0.11 -0.87 6.72
C ARG A 33 0.22 0.52 6.10
N ILE A 34 0.97 1.37 6.80
CA ILE A 34 1.43 2.68 6.36
C ILE A 34 2.95 2.68 6.46
N ASP A 35 3.62 3.12 5.40
CA ASP A 35 5.06 3.34 5.40
C ASP A 35 5.41 4.73 4.86
N VAL A 36 6.48 5.34 5.36
CA VAL A 36 6.89 6.69 4.98
C VAL A 36 8.03 6.61 3.98
N SER A 37 7.95 7.35 2.87
CA SER A 37 9.02 7.36 1.87
C SER A 37 10.33 7.87 2.47
N PRO A 38 11.50 7.45 1.95
CA PRO A 38 12.79 7.89 2.48
C PRO A 38 12.99 9.41 2.53
N ASP A 39 12.42 10.15 1.59
CA ASP A 39 12.43 11.62 1.59
C ASP A 39 11.38 12.28 2.51
N GLY A 40 10.54 11.47 3.18
CA GLY A 40 9.48 11.92 4.08
C GLY A 40 8.30 12.60 3.39
N LYS A 41 8.21 12.59 2.05
CA LYS A 41 7.20 13.34 1.30
C LYS A 41 5.94 12.55 0.95
N ARG A 42 6.00 11.22 0.99
CA ARG A 42 4.89 10.34 0.61
C ARG A 42 4.62 9.29 1.67
N LEU A 43 3.35 8.91 1.78
CA LEU A 43 2.93 7.71 2.49
C LEU A 43 2.65 6.61 1.47
N LEU A 44 3.09 5.39 1.75
CA LEU A 44 2.61 4.17 1.10
C LEU A 44 1.50 3.58 1.96
N LEU A 45 0.34 3.38 1.37
CA LEU A 45 -0.87 2.96 2.06
C LEU A 45 -1.35 1.62 1.49
N SER A 46 -1.60 0.64 2.35
CA SER A 46 -2.36 -0.56 2.00
C SER A 46 -3.85 -0.28 2.21
N ILE A 47 -4.63 -0.28 1.13
CA ILE A 47 -6.03 0.10 1.13
C ILE A 47 -6.90 -1.07 0.70
N ASP A 48 -7.95 -1.32 1.47
CA ASP A 48 -9.03 -2.22 1.14
C ASP A 48 -10.03 -1.47 0.26
N MET A 49 -10.00 -1.74 -1.05
CA MET A 49 -10.90 -1.09 -2.00
C MET A 49 -12.25 -1.80 -2.04
N GLY A 50 -13.34 -1.03 -1.92
CA GLY A 50 -14.72 -1.45 -2.17
C GLY A 50 -15.02 -1.65 -3.66
N GLU A 51 -14.18 -2.42 -4.34
CA GLU A 51 -14.26 -2.76 -5.75
C GLU A 51 -14.46 -4.28 -5.89
N GLU A 52 -15.19 -4.71 -6.92
CA GLU A 52 -15.38 -6.15 -7.21
C GLU A 52 -14.06 -6.81 -7.64
N SER A 53 -13.70 -7.90 -6.96
CA SER A 53 -12.45 -8.61 -7.21
C SER A 53 -12.43 -9.36 -8.55
N GLY A 54 -13.60 -9.87 -8.97
CA GLY A 54 -13.74 -10.77 -10.12
C GLY A 54 -13.02 -12.11 -9.95
N ARG A 55 -12.49 -12.41 -8.76
CA ARG A 55 -11.73 -13.63 -8.42
C ARG A 55 -12.58 -14.56 -7.56
N LYS A 56 -12.83 -15.78 -8.05
CA LYS A 56 -13.56 -16.81 -7.31
C LYS A 56 -12.81 -17.31 -6.07
N ASP A 57 -11.49 -17.17 -6.09
CA ASP A 57 -10.57 -17.56 -5.03
C ASP A 57 -10.22 -16.40 -4.08
N TRP A 58 -11.00 -15.31 -4.13
CA TRP A 58 -10.81 -14.15 -3.27
C TRP A 58 -12.13 -13.70 -2.68
N ASP A 59 -12.28 -13.89 -1.36
CA ASP A 59 -13.44 -13.49 -0.59
C ASP A 59 -13.06 -12.33 0.34
N GLY A 60 -13.08 -11.11 -0.20
CA GLY A 60 -12.68 -9.91 0.52
C GLY A 60 -12.57 -8.68 -0.37
N PRO A 61 -12.38 -7.49 0.22
CA PRO A 61 -12.13 -6.26 -0.51
C PRO A 61 -10.84 -6.40 -1.35
N LEU A 62 -10.71 -5.53 -2.35
CA LEU A 62 -9.54 -5.53 -3.24
C LEU A 62 -8.36 -4.83 -2.58
N PRO A 63 -7.29 -5.53 -2.16
CA PRO A 63 -6.15 -4.87 -1.55
C PRO A 63 -5.36 -4.14 -2.65
N ALA A 64 -5.12 -2.85 -2.45
CA ALA A 64 -4.36 -2.03 -3.37
C ALA A 64 -3.38 -1.14 -2.63
N LEU A 65 -2.22 -0.90 -3.26
CA LEU A 65 -1.24 0.03 -2.74
C LEU A 65 -1.43 1.41 -3.37
N TRP A 66 -1.36 2.43 -2.54
CA TRP A 66 -1.45 3.83 -2.93
C TRP A 66 -0.27 4.62 -2.39
N ALA A 67 0.28 5.52 -3.20
CA ALA A 67 1.16 6.58 -2.74
C ALA A 67 0.35 7.85 -2.50
N PHE A 68 0.43 8.40 -1.30
CA PHE A 68 -0.18 9.67 -0.94
C PHE A 68 0.89 10.74 -0.75
N ASP A 69 0.88 11.77 -1.60
CA ASP A 69 1.82 12.89 -1.51
C ASP A 69 1.36 13.91 -0.48
N LEU A 70 2.21 14.19 0.51
CA LEU A 70 1.86 15.01 1.68
C LEU A 70 1.72 16.50 1.34
N GLN A 71 2.41 16.98 0.30
CA GLN A 71 2.39 18.39 -0.08
C GLN A 71 1.15 18.72 -0.92
N SER A 72 0.92 17.94 -1.98
CA SER A 72 -0.19 18.11 -2.91
C SER A 72 -1.49 17.46 -2.42
N GLN A 73 -1.41 16.59 -1.41
CA GLN A 73 -2.52 15.75 -0.93
C GLN A 73 -3.16 14.90 -2.03
N LYS A 74 -2.37 14.51 -3.03
CA LYS A 74 -2.81 13.66 -4.12
C LYS A 74 -2.46 12.20 -3.82
N ALA A 75 -3.47 11.33 -3.86
CA ALA A 75 -3.27 9.89 -3.85
C ALA A 75 -3.14 9.33 -5.27
N THR A 76 -2.20 8.42 -5.48
CA THR A 76 -1.98 7.71 -6.75
C THR A 76 -1.91 6.22 -6.50
N ARG A 77 -2.75 5.45 -7.20
CA ARG A 77 -2.77 3.98 -7.11
C ARG A 77 -1.53 3.39 -7.78
N LEU A 78 -0.80 2.53 -7.09
CA LEU A 78 0.43 1.90 -7.58
C LEU A 78 0.19 0.53 -8.20
N THR A 79 -0.79 -0.21 -7.66
CA THR A 79 -1.16 -1.53 -8.19
C THR A 79 -2.43 -1.46 -9.03
N SER A 80 -2.42 -2.08 -10.22
CA SER A 80 -3.61 -2.16 -11.06
C SER A 80 -4.73 -2.96 -10.38
N LYS A 81 -5.98 -2.85 -10.86
CA LYS A 81 -7.12 -3.63 -10.34
C LYS A 81 -6.92 -5.15 -10.39
N LYS A 82 -6.04 -5.64 -11.28
CA LYS A 82 -5.72 -7.06 -11.43
C LYS A 82 -4.51 -7.50 -10.59
N LEU A 83 -3.84 -6.55 -9.94
CA LEU A 83 -2.65 -6.79 -9.12
C LEU A 83 -3.00 -6.46 -7.67
N PHE A 84 -3.28 -7.50 -6.89
CA PHE A 84 -3.66 -7.35 -5.50
C PHE A 84 -2.38 -7.09 -4.71
N GLY A 85 -2.35 -6.02 -3.92
CA GLY A 85 -1.13 -5.56 -3.26
C GLY A 85 -1.39 -5.06 -1.85
N TRP A 86 -0.62 -5.57 -0.89
CA TRP A 86 -0.69 -5.18 0.52
C TRP A 86 0.68 -5.32 1.20
N ASP A 87 0.78 -4.90 2.47
CA ASP A 87 2.00 -4.97 3.28
C ASP A 87 3.23 -4.37 2.59
N GLY A 88 3.02 -3.23 1.94
CA GLY A 88 4.08 -2.54 1.19
C GLY A 88 5.08 -1.81 2.09
N CYS A 89 6.34 -1.72 1.63
CA CYS A 89 7.35 -0.83 2.19
C CYS A 89 8.24 -0.23 1.10
N TRP A 90 8.79 0.94 1.36
CA TRP A 90 9.70 1.64 0.45
C TRP A 90 11.08 0.99 0.44
N ILE A 91 11.66 0.85 -0.75
CA ILE A 91 13.08 0.52 -0.93
C ILE A 91 13.88 1.81 -1.06
N ASP A 92 13.38 2.70 -1.91
CA ASP A 92 13.91 4.02 -2.23
C ASP A 92 12.71 4.92 -2.60
N ASN A 93 12.93 6.13 -3.12
CA ASN A 93 11.82 7.02 -3.49
C ASN A 93 11.04 6.56 -4.74
N ASP A 94 11.53 5.58 -5.49
CA ASP A 94 10.97 5.17 -6.78
C ASP A 94 10.49 3.71 -6.81
N ASN A 95 10.83 2.91 -5.80
CA ASN A 95 10.56 1.48 -5.77
C ASN A 95 10.05 1.03 -4.41
N ILE A 96 9.12 0.07 -4.44
CA ILE A 96 8.51 -0.53 -3.25
C ILE A 96 8.64 -2.05 -3.30
N LEU A 97 8.73 -2.66 -2.12
CA LEU A 97 8.40 -4.07 -1.90
C LEU A 97 6.95 -4.18 -1.45
N PHE A 98 6.31 -5.29 -1.78
CA PHE A 98 4.96 -5.58 -1.32
C PHE A 98 4.61 -7.06 -1.44
N LEU A 99 3.52 -7.44 -0.79
CA LEU A 99 2.91 -8.75 -0.96
C LEU A 99 1.87 -8.74 -2.05
N SER A 100 1.88 -9.80 -2.86
CA SER A 100 0.86 -10.09 -3.85
C SER A 100 0.67 -11.60 -3.95
N GLN A 101 -0.54 -11.99 -4.37
CA GLN A 101 -0.92 -13.38 -4.61
C GLN A 101 -1.65 -13.47 -5.94
N ALA A 102 -1.10 -14.21 -6.89
CA ALA A 102 -1.76 -14.40 -8.18
C ALA A 102 -2.99 -15.32 -8.03
N ALA A 103 -3.90 -15.26 -9.02
CA ALA A 103 -5.05 -16.16 -9.08
C ALA A 103 -4.58 -17.63 -9.08
N GLY A 104 -5.21 -18.46 -8.24
CA GLY A 104 -4.89 -19.87 -8.06
C GLY A 104 -3.64 -20.16 -7.21
N GLU A 105 -2.96 -19.16 -6.67
CA GLU A 105 -1.88 -19.37 -5.70
C GLU A 105 -2.45 -19.46 -4.28
N ASN A 106 -1.92 -20.37 -3.47
CA ASN A 106 -2.35 -20.54 -2.06
C ASN A 106 -1.54 -19.69 -1.08
N GLU A 107 -0.47 -19.04 -1.54
CA GLU A 107 0.45 -18.28 -0.70
C GLU A 107 0.82 -16.95 -1.35
N ALA A 108 0.95 -15.91 -0.53
CA ALA A 108 1.50 -14.64 -0.95
C ALA A 108 3.01 -14.76 -1.22
N SER A 109 3.51 -13.87 -2.07
CA SER A 109 4.92 -13.76 -2.42
C SER A 109 5.37 -12.31 -2.32
N ILE A 110 6.67 -12.08 -2.20
CA ILE A 110 7.26 -10.73 -2.19
C ILE A 110 7.52 -10.30 -3.63
N TYR A 111 7.02 -9.11 -3.96
CA TYR A 111 7.21 -8.45 -5.24
C TYR A 111 7.90 -7.10 -5.08
N ARG A 112 8.48 -6.63 -6.17
CA ARG A 112 8.94 -5.26 -6.36
C ARG A 112 8.20 -4.62 -7.53
N ILE A 113 7.88 -3.36 -7.40
CA ILE A 113 7.37 -2.52 -8.49
C ILE A 113 7.91 -1.09 -8.34
N SER A 114 8.04 -0.38 -9.45
CA SER A 114 8.33 1.05 -9.44
C SER A 114 7.05 1.86 -9.19
N THR A 115 7.15 3.06 -8.62
CA THR A 115 6.01 3.94 -8.30
C THR A 115 5.19 4.37 -9.52
N ASN A 116 5.76 4.26 -10.72
CA ASN A 116 5.05 4.46 -11.98
C ASN A 116 4.30 3.21 -12.49
N GLY A 117 4.21 2.15 -11.69
CA GLY A 117 3.54 0.90 -12.01
C GLY A 117 4.32 -0.02 -12.95
N LYS A 118 5.57 0.31 -13.30
CA LYS A 118 6.42 -0.50 -14.18
C LYS A 118 7.36 -1.41 -13.38
N ASN A 119 8.10 -2.25 -14.10
CA ASN A 119 9.15 -3.12 -13.55
C ASN A 119 8.67 -4.10 -12.47
N LEU A 120 7.41 -4.55 -12.57
CA LEU A 120 6.85 -5.55 -11.68
C LEU A 120 7.69 -6.84 -11.75
N LYS A 121 8.21 -7.28 -10.61
CA LYS A 121 8.99 -8.51 -10.50
C LYS A 121 8.65 -9.25 -9.21
N ARG A 122 8.36 -10.55 -9.30
CA ARG A 122 8.34 -11.45 -8.13
C ARG A 122 9.79 -11.70 -7.69
N LEU A 123 10.10 -11.41 -6.44
CA LEU A 123 11.45 -11.59 -5.89
C LEU A 123 11.57 -12.91 -5.12
N ILE A 124 10.62 -13.21 -4.24
CA ILE A 124 10.64 -14.38 -3.36
C ILE A 124 9.25 -15.00 -3.33
N LYS A 125 9.16 -16.31 -3.62
CA LYS A 125 7.90 -17.08 -3.58
C LYS A 125 7.62 -17.56 -2.15
N GLY A 126 6.35 -17.54 -1.73
CA GLY A 126 5.94 -18.10 -0.43
C GLY A 126 6.54 -17.34 0.76
N ALA A 127 6.63 -16.02 0.65
CA ALA A 127 7.27 -15.15 1.64
C ALA A 127 6.36 -13.99 1.98
N ARG A 128 6.45 -13.52 3.23
CA ARG A 128 5.60 -12.47 3.79
C ARG A 128 6.40 -11.45 4.59
N MET A 129 5.77 -10.31 4.87
CA MET A 129 6.28 -9.25 5.76
C MET A 129 7.65 -8.69 5.36
N PRO A 130 7.81 -8.13 4.14
CA PRO A 130 9.05 -7.45 3.78
C PRO A 130 9.26 -6.22 4.66
N SER A 131 10.51 -5.99 5.04
CA SER A 131 10.96 -4.74 5.67
C SER A 131 12.29 -4.33 5.04
N VAL A 132 12.51 -3.02 4.93
CA VAL A 132 13.76 -2.46 4.44
C VAL A 132 14.39 -1.64 5.57
N SER A 133 15.67 -1.87 5.82
CA SER A 133 16.50 -0.97 6.61
C SER A 133 17.42 -0.25 5.65
N ALA A 134 17.28 1.06 5.53
CA ALA A 134 18.29 1.87 4.85
C ALA A 134 19.49 2.07 5.79
N PRO A 135 20.73 2.10 5.27
CA PRO A 135 21.93 2.49 6.03
C PRO A 135 21.90 3.96 6.46
#